data_AF-T1C531-F1
#
_entry.id   AF-T1C531-F1
#
_cell.length_a   1.000
_cell.length_b   1.000
_cell.length_c   1.000
_cell.angle_alpha   90.00
_cell.angle_beta   90.00
_cell.angle_gamma   90.00
#
_symmetry.space_group_name_H-M   'P 1'
#
loop_
_entity.id
_entity.type
_entity.pdbx_description
1 polymer ?
#
loop_
_entity_poly.entity_id
_entity_poly.type
_entity_poly.pdbx_seq_one_letter_code
_entity_poly.pdbx_strand_id
1 'polypeptide(L)' 'MRDVAVVRRGPTLRNGIADLDGQGEVVGGVVIEREGANALKTIEAVKARITQLQRSLPKGVAIVPTYDRSQLILEAV' A
#
# COMPACT_ATOMS: atom_id res chain seq x y z
N MET A 1 39.17 -2.11 -6.26
CA MET A 1 37.86 -1.95 -5.57
C MET A 1 37.64 -2.92 -4.40
N ARG A 2 38.43 -4.01 -4.25
CA ARG A 2 38.39 -4.87 -3.04
C ARG A 2 39.30 -4.39 -1.90
N ASP A 3 40.23 -3.47 -2.17
CA ASP A 3 41.29 -3.11 -1.23
C ASP A 3 40.91 -1.98 -0.25
N VAL A 4 39.73 -1.35 -0.43
CA VAL A 4 39.32 -0.17 0.34
C VAL A 4 37.90 -0.24 0.89
N ALA A 5 37.07 -1.20 0.47
CA ALA A 5 35.69 -1.32 0.95
C ALA A 5 35.09 -2.71 0.78
N VAL A 6 34.12 -3.03 1.63
CA VAL A 6 33.30 -4.25 1.55
C VAL A 6 31.92 -3.88 1.00
N VAL A 7 31.58 -4.40 -0.18
CA VAL A 7 30.24 -4.22 -0.76
C VAL A 7 29.28 -5.20 -0.09
N ARG A 8 28.28 -4.67 0.62
CA ARG A 8 27.19 -5.44 1.23
C ARG A 8 25.85 -4.85 0.78
N ARG A 9 24.88 -5.72 0.53
CA ARG A 9 23.47 -5.29 0.43
C ARG A 9 22.96 -5.10 1.86
N GLY A 10 22.60 -3.87 2.18
CA GLY A 10 22.01 -3.49 3.47
C GLY A 10 20.69 -2.74 3.25
N PRO A 11 19.88 -2.58 4.31
CA PRO A 11 18.67 -1.78 4.24
C PRO A 11 19.02 -0.31 3.98
N THR A 12 18.15 0.39 3.24
CA THR A 12 18.23 1.84 3.11
C THR A 12 17.77 2.50 4.42
N LEU A 13 18.22 3.73 4.68
CA LEU A 13 17.65 4.58 5.72
C LEU A 13 16.14 4.71 5.50
N ARG A 14 15.37 4.49 6.57
CA ARG A 14 13.90 4.48 6.54
C ARG A 14 13.37 5.81 7.05
N ASN A 15 12.58 6.48 6.23
CA ASN A 15 11.97 7.77 6.57
C ASN A 15 10.55 7.64 7.16
N GLY A 16 10.15 6.42 7.53
CA GLY A 16 8.83 6.13 8.10
C GLY A 16 8.70 4.65 8.46
N ILE A 17 7.88 4.37 9.46
CA ILE A 17 7.53 3.02 9.95
C ILE A 17 6.02 2.90 9.84
N ALA A 18 5.55 1.78 9.29
CA ALA A 18 4.14 1.42 9.28
C ALA A 18 3.98 0.11 10.08
N ASP A 19 3.06 0.12 11.03
CA ASP A 19 2.67 -1.04 11.83
C ASP A 19 1.19 -1.33 11.55
N LEU A 20 0.84 -2.61 11.50
CA LEU A 20 -0.54 -3.04 11.33
C LEU A 20 -1.03 -3.71 12.61
N ASP A 21 -1.94 -3.04 13.31
CA ASP A 21 -2.65 -3.53 14.49
C ASP A 21 -1.74 -4.09 15.62
N GLY A 22 -0.50 -3.61 15.74
CA GLY A 22 0.47 -4.06 16.74
C GLY A 22 1.06 -5.44 16.47
N GLN A 23 0.78 -6.05 15.30
CA GLN A 23 1.26 -7.38 14.92
C GLN A 23 2.63 -7.33 14.22
N GLY A 24 3.20 -6.12 14.09
CA GLY A 24 4.52 -5.90 13.55
C GLY A 24 4.53 -4.98 12.35
N GLU A 25 5.75 -4.74 11.90
CA GLU A 25 6.03 -3.78 10.86
C GLU A 25 5.66 -4.32 9.47
N VAL A 26 4.95 -3.49 8.70
CA VAL A 26 4.44 -3.84 7.38
C VAL A 26 4.85 -2.81 6.33
N VAL A 27 4.68 -3.17 5.06
CA VAL A 27 4.79 -2.23 3.94
C VAL A 27 3.41 -1.65 3.66
N GLY A 28 3.26 -0.33 3.83
CA GLY A 28 2.04 0.40 3.52
C GLY A 28 2.11 1.15 2.19
N GLY A 29 0.94 1.56 1.68
CA GLY A 29 0.83 2.42 0.51
C GLY A 29 -0.44 3.28 0.59
N VAL A 30 -0.38 4.49 0.02
CA VAL A 30 -1.51 5.41 -0.05
C VAL A 30 -1.86 5.70 -1.50
N VAL A 31 -3.15 5.74 -1.81
CA VAL A 31 -3.64 6.15 -3.13
C VAL A 31 -4.04 7.61 -3.05
N ILE A 32 -3.36 8.45 -3.82
CA ILE A 32 -3.66 9.88 -3.93
C ILE A 32 -4.47 10.09 -5.20
N GLU A 33 -5.67 10.60 -5.03
CA GLU A 33 -6.56 10.95 -6.14
C GLU A 33 -6.22 12.35 -6.69
N ARG A 34 -6.46 12.55 -8.00
CA ARG A 34 -6.33 13.86 -8.63
C ARG A 34 -7.47 14.78 -8.18
N GLU A 35 -7.15 16.04 -7.95
CA GLU A 35 -8.15 17.07 -7.70
C GLU A 35 -9.25 17.09 -8.79
N GLY A 36 -10.51 17.16 -8.36
CA GLY A 36 -11.69 17.18 -9.24
C GLY A 36 -12.12 15.82 -9.80
N ALA A 37 -11.43 14.72 -9.46
CA ALA A 37 -11.87 13.38 -9.84
C ALA A 37 -13.02 12.85 -8.95
N ASN A 38 -13.73 11.84 -9.45
CA ASN A 38 -14.82 11.21 -8.73
C ASN A 38 -14.29 10.14 -7.77
N ALA A 39 -14.28 10.46 -6.48
CA ALA A 39 -13.74 9.61 -5.44
C ALA A 39 -14.33 8.19 -5.43
N LEU A 40 -15.65 8.05 -5.61
CA LEU A 40 -16.29 6.73 -5.59
C LEU A 40 -15.81 5.87 -6.76
N LYS A 41 -15.78 6.44 -7.98
CA LYS A 41 -15.30 5.75 -9.17
C LYS A 41 -13.81 5.39 -9.06
N THR A 42 -13.00 6.27 -8.48
CA THR A 42 -11.58 6.02 -8.22
C THR A 42 -11.41 4.84 -7.26
N ILE A 43 -12.16 4.81 -6.15
CA ILE A 43 -12.11 3.74 -5.16
C ILE A 43 -12.54 2.39 -5.77
N GLU A 44 -13.61 2.36 -6.56
CA GLU A 44 -14.07 1.15 -7.25
C GLU A 44 -13.01 0.59 -8.19
N ALA A 45 -12.37 1.45 -8.98
CA ALA A 45 -11.30 1.06 -9.89
C ALA A 45 -10.07 0.50 -9.14
N VAL A 46 -9.71 1.12 -8.01
CA VAL A 46 -8.62 0.65 -7.14
C VAL A 46 -8.94 -0.73 -6.57
N LYS A 47 -10.15 -0.94 -6.04
CA LYS A 47 -10.59 -2.24 -5.51
C LYS A 47 -10.53 -3.32 -6.58
N ALA A 48 -11.05 -3.05 -7.79
CA ALA A 48 -10.99 -3.98 -8.91
C ALA A 48 -9.54 -4.35 -9.26
N ARG A 49 -8.63 -3.37 -9.26
CA ARG A 49 -7.22 -3.61 -9.54
C ARG A 49 -6.53 -4.44 -8.46
N ILE A 50 -6.83 -4.19 -7.18
CA ILE A 50 -6.30 -4.98 -6.06
C ILE A 50 -6.73 -6.44 -6.18
N THR A 51 -8.01 -6.70 -6.45
CA THR A 51 -8.54 -8.07 -6.67
C THR A 51 -7.80 -8.78 -7.82
N GLN A 52 -7.48 -8.06 -8.88
CA GLN A 52 -6.70 -8.62 -9.99
C GLN A 52 -5.26 -8.95 -9.56
N LEU A 53 -4.61 -8.05 -8.81
CA LEU A 53 -3.22 -8.20 -8.36
C LEU A 53 -3.06 -9.32 -7.34
N GLN A 54 -4.04 -9.55 -6.47
CA GLN A 54 -4.00 -10.62 -5.46
C GLN A 54 -3.67 -12.00 -6.06
N ARG A 55 -4.10 -12.27 -7.30
CA ARG A 55 -3.81 -13.52 -8.01
C ARG A 55 -2.34 -13.71 -8.39
N SER A 56 -1.62 -12.60 -8.53
CA SER A 56 -0.19 -12.58 -8.89
C SER A 56 0.73 -12.47 -7.68
N LEU A 57 0.19 -12.31 -6.47
CA LEU A 57 0.99 -12.15 -5.28
C LEU A 57 1.68 -13.48 -4.89
N PRO A 58 2.91 -13.41 -4.34
CA PRO A 58 3.55 -14.59 -3.75
C PRO A 58 2.71 -15.19 -2.62
N LYS A 59 2.87 -16.50 -2.39
CA LYS A 59 2.20 -17.18 -1.26
C LYS A 59 2.54 -16.48 0.06
N GLY A 60 1.51 -16.22 0.86
CA GLY A 60 1.63 -15.56 2.17
C GLY A 60 1.57 -14.02 2.12
N VAL A 61 1.47 -13.41 0.94
CA VAL A 61 1.31 -11.95 0.80
C VAL A 61 -0.16 -11.61 0.61
N ALA A 62 -0.68 -10.71 1.44
CA ALA A 62 -2.03 -10.18 1.35
C ALA A 62 -2.02 -8.64 1.35
N ILE A 63 -2.94 -8.04 0.61
CA ILE A 63 -3.19 -6.59 0.64
C ILE A 63 -4.44 -6.38 1.50
N VAL A 64 -4.28 -5.73 2.65
CA VAL A 64 -5.36 -5.43 3.58
C VAL A 64 -5.67 -3.93 3.51
N PRO A 65 -6.86 -3.52 3.03
CA PRO A 65 -7.27 -2.12 3.06
C PRO A 65 -7.45 -1.64 4.51
N THR A 66 -6.76 -0.57 4.89
CA THR A 66 -6.84 0.02 6.24
C THR A 66 -7.79 1.20 6.35
N TYR A 67 -8.11 1.85 5.23
CA TYR A 67 -9.06 2.97 5.18
C TYR A 67 -9.77 3.01 3.83
N ASP A 68 -11.10 3.13 3.86
CA ASP A 68 -11.95 3.20 2.68
C ASP A 68 -13.01 4.31 2.84
N ARG A 69 -12.81 5.42 2.12
CA ARG A 69 -13.71 6.58 2.18
C ARG A 69 -15.06 6.34 1.48
N SER A 70 -15.21 5.28 0.68
CA SER A 70 -16.45 5.02 -0.04
C SER A 70 -17.64 4.76 0.89
N GLN A 71 -17.39 4.18 2.07
CA GLN A 71 -18.42 3.92 3.07
C GLN A 71 -19.11 5.22 3.50
N LEU A 72 -18.32 6.24 3.86
CA LEU A 72 -18.86 7.54 4.24
C LEU A 72 -19.64 8.23 3.10
N ILE A 73 -19.18 8.07 1.86
CA ILE A 73 -19.86 8.65 0.69
C ILE A 73 -21.23 8.00 0.49
N LEU A 74 -21.32 6.67 0.62
CA LEU A 74 -22.57 5.93 0.45
C LEU A 74 -23.57 6.18 1.58
N GLU A 75 -23.09 6.46 2.79
CA GLU A 75 -23.93 6.82 3.94
C GLU A 75 -24.49 8.25 3.87
N ALA A 76 -23.89 9.13 3.05
CA ALA A 76 -24.28 10.52 2.91
C ALA A 76 -25.26 10.81 1.75
N VAL A 77 -25.72 9.76 1.04
CA VAL A 77 -26.64 9.84 -0.11
C VAL A 77 -28.03 9.34 0.26
#